data_AF-A0A7X8FZZ8-F1
#
_entry.id   AF-A0A7X8FZZ8-F1
#
_cell.length_a   1.000
_cell.length_b   1.000
_cell.length_c   1.000
_cell.angle_alpha   90.00
_cell.angle_beta   90.00
_cell.angle_gamma   90.00
#
_symmetry.space_group_name_H-M   'P 1'
#
loop_
_entity.id
_entity.type
_entity.pdbx_description
1 polymer ?
#
loop_
_entity_poly.entity_id
_entity_poly.type
_entity_poly.pdbx_seq_one_letter_code
_entity_poly.pdbx_strand_id
1 'polypeptide(L)'
;MSKCIRCGKDIDLIFKNDDTVFYCKECGFKILSNNKDEVNLNIKNEKAKINPIYIILPGVFQFLNKKIILSLVYLFSFYIIPIFYFLFFNYIINQDYMVENIKTMLFILFIFIIINMTFVFLSNIIEAYKED
;
A
#
# COMPACT_ATOMS: atom_id res chain seq x y z
N MET A 1 -2.57 32.72 -2.00
CA MET A 1 -3.12 33.09 -3.32
C MET A 1 -2.05 33.88 -4.07
N SER A 2 -1.61 33.37 -5.22
CA SER A 2 -0.61 34.03 -6.06
C SER A 2 -1.28 35.16 -6.87
N LYS A 3 -0.66 36.35 -6.87
CA LYS A 3 -1.10 37.50 -7.66
C LYS A 3 -0.37 37.52 -9.00
N CYS A 4 -1.05 37.93 -10.05
CA CYS A 4 -0.43 38.07 -11.36
C CYS A 4 0.56 39.25 -11.38
N ILE A 5 1.77 39.01 -11.88
CA ILE A 5 2.82 40.03 -12.03
C ILE A 5 2.38 41.19 -12.92
N ARG A 6 1.50 40.94 -13.90
CA ARG A 6 1.05 41.94 -14.88
C ARG A 6 -0.22 42.68 -14.45
N CYS A 7 -1.20 41.95 -13.91
CA CYS A 7 -2.53 42.48 -13.61
C CYS A 7 -2.73 42.79 -12.11
N GLY A 8 -1.85 42.30 -11.21
CA GLY A 8 -1.97 42.45 -9.76
C GLY A 8 -3.13 41.69 -9.11
N LYS A 9 -4.02 41.13 -9.93
CA LYS A 9 -5.23 40.37 -9.55
C LYS A 9 -4.92 38.89 -9.34
N ASP A 10 -5.88 38.20 -8.73
CA ASP A 10 -5.77 36.78 -8.39
C ASP A 10 -5.71 35.87 -9.64
N ILE A 11 -4.94 34.79 -9.52
CA ILE A 11 -4.72 33.81 -10.59
C ILE A 11 -5.66 32.62 -10.38
N ASP A 12 -6.41 32.26 -11.42
CA ASP A 12 -7.26 31.07 -11.43
C ASP A 12 -6.46 29.85 -11.95
N LEU A 13 -6.63 28.70 -11.29
CA LEU A 13 -6.08 27.41 -11.70
C LEU A 13 -7.02 26.75 -12.71
N ILE A 14 -6.54 26.45 -13.92
CA ILE A 14 -7.31 25.72 -14.94
C ILE A 14 -6.54 24.44 -15.30
N PHE A 15 -7.21 23.30 -15.16
CA PHE A 15 -6.70 21.99 -15.58
C PHE A 15 -7.05 21.78 -17.05
N LYS A 16 -6.05 21.64 -17.92
CA LYS A 16 -6.28 21.26 -19.32
C LYS A 16 -5.28 20.18 -19.70
N ASN A 17 -5.77 18.95 -19.89
CA ASN A 17 -5.01 17.79 -20.36
C ASN A 17 -3.72 17.54 -19.54
N ASP A 18 -3.88 17.19 -18.26
CA ASP A 18 -2.83 16.79 -17.31
C ASP A 18 -1.71 17.82 -17.00
N ASP A 19 -1.66 18.94 -17.73
CA ASP A 19 -0.80 20.07 -17.40
C ASP A 19 -1.57 21.10 -16.55
N THR A 20 -1.10 21.35 -15.33
CA THR A 20 -1.57 22.49 -14.53
C THR A 20 -1.00 23.76 -15.13
N VAL A 21 -1.86 24.58 -15.74
CA VAL A 21 -1.45 25.87 -16.30
C VAL A 21 -2.14 26.98 -15.53
N PHE A 22 -1.32 27.91 -15.02
CA PHE A 22 -1.79 29.09 -14.31
C PHE A 22 -2.13 30.20 -15.30
N TYR A 23 -3.35 30.74 -15.24
CA TYR A 23 -3.80 31.84 -16.10
C TYR A 23 -4.36 33.00 -15.26
N CYS A 24 -3.93 34.26 -15.51
CA CYS A 24 -4.69 35.43 -15.01
C CYS A 24 -5.97 35.53 -15.86
N LYS A 25 -7.13 35.42 -15.20
CA LYS A 25 -8.47 35.49 -15.82
C LYS A 25 -8.69 36.77 -16.63
N GLU A 26 -8.04 37.86 -16.24
CA GLU A 26 -8.25 39.16 -16.87
C GLU A 26 -7.28 39.49 -18.00
N CYS A 27 -6.00 39.16 -17.87
CA CYS A 27 -5.02 39.50 -18.91
C CYS A 27 -4.63 38.30 -19.79
N GLY A 28 -5.21 37.12 -19.53
CA GLY A 28 -4.93 35.89 -20.28
C GLY A 28 -3.48 35.41 -20.16
N PHE A 29 -2.70 35.99 -19.24
CA PHE A 29 -1.27 35.73 -19.14
C PHE A 29 -1.03 34.32 -18.61
N LYS A 30 -0.39 33.48 -19.43
CA LYS A 30 0.01 32.11 -19.11
C LYS A 30 1.29 32.16 -18.28
N ILE A 31 1.20 31.79 -17.02
CA ILE A 31 2.40 31.57 -16.18
C ILE A 31 2.78 30.11 -16.38
N LEU A 32 3.79 29.87 -17.23
CA LEU A 32 4.45 28.58 -17.31
C LEU A 32 5.21 28.38 -16.00
N SER A 33 4.69 27.52 -15.13
CA SER A 33 5.44 27.06 -13.97
C SER A 33 6.65 26.28 -14.49
N ASN A 34 7.83 26.88 -14.39
CA ASN A 34 9.11 26.20 -14.64
C ASN A 34 9.47 25.21 -13.52
N ASN A 35 8.65 25.08 -12.48
CA ASN A 35 8.89 24.16 -11.36
C ASN A 35 7.98 22.95 -11.46
N LYS A 36 8.11 22.17 -12.54
CA LYS A 36 7.51 20.82 -12.61
C LYS A 36 8.00 19.93 -11.46
N ASP A 37 9.21 20.17 -10.95
CA ASP A 37 9.85 19.29 -9.96
C ASP A 37 9.35 19.52 -8.52
N GLU A 38 9.15 20.76 -8.09
CA GLU A 38 8.65 21.07 -6.73
C GLU A 38 7.15 20.77 -6.56
N VAL A 39 6.37 20.98 -7.61
CA VAL A 39 4.93 20.67 -7.60
C VAL A 39 4.73 19.14 -7.63
N ASN A 40 5.54 18.39 -8.37
CA ASN A 40 5.48 16.92 -8.38
C ASN A 40 5.89 16.29 -7.05
N LEU A 41 6.86 16.87 -6.33
CA LEU A 41 7.26 16.39 -5.00
C LEU A 41 6.15 16.60 -3.97
N ASN A 42 5.49 17.77 -3.97
CA ASN A 42 4.40 18.03 -3.04
C ASN A 42 3.13 17.23 -3.36
N ILE A 43 2.81 17.01 -4.63
CA ILE A 43 1.66 16.16 -5.05
C ILE A 43 1.96 14.67 -4.79
N LYS A 44 3.20 14.19 -4.98
CA LYS A 44 3.58 12.81 -4.61
C LYS A 44 3.52 12.59 -3.10
N ASN A 45 3.94 13.57 -2.31
CA ASN A 45 3.91 13.47 -0.85
C ASN A 45 2.49 13.52 -0.27
N GLU A 46 1.53 14.17 -0.94
CA GLU A 46 0.11 14.11 -0.54
C GLU A 46 -0.60 12.83 -0.98
N LYS A 47 -0.11 12.11 -1.99
CA LYS A 47 -0.75 10.91 -2.55
C LYS A 47 -0.31 9.57 -1.93
N ALA A 48 0.84 9.50 -1.27
CA ALA A 48 1.33 8.24 -0.68
C ALA A 48 0.73 7.93 0.72
N LYS A 49 -0.57 8.13 0.92
CA LYS A 49 -1.26 7.67 2.14
C LYS A 49 -1.83 6.28 1.89
N ILE A 50 -0.99 5.25 2.06
CA ILE A 50 -1.46 3.87 2.16
C ILE A 50 -2.50 3.83 3.29
N ASN A 51 -3.73 3.44 2.95
CA ASN A 51 -4.79 3.33 3.94
C ASN A 51 -4.36 2.34 5.03
N PRO A 52 -4.36 2.71 6.32
CA PRO A 52 -3.92 1.83 7.40
C PRO A 52 -4.70 0.52 7.46
N ILE A 53 -5.92 0.48 6.90
CA ILE A 53 -6.72 -0.74 6.76
C ILE A 53 -5.98 -1.80 5.93
N TYR A 54 -5.24 -1.40 4.88
CA TYR A 54 -4.48 -2.34 4.05
C TYR A 54 -3.28 -2.94 4.78
N ILE A 55 -2.76 -2.25 5.79
CA ILE A 55 -1.68 -2.75 6.66
C ILE A 55 -2.24 -3.74 7.68
N ILE A 56 -3.38 -3.38 8.29
CA ILE A 56 -3.99 -4.21 9.35
C ILE A 56 -4.58 -5.49 8.77
N LEU A 57 -5.10 -5.46 7.55
CA LEU A 57 -5.86 -6.55 6.95
C LEU A 57 -5.41 -6.81 5.50
N PRO A 58 -4.34 -7.63 5.30
CA PRO A 58 -3.88 -8.02 3.97
C PRO A 58 -5.00 -8.74 3.21
N GLY A 59 -5.24 -8.35 1.95
CA GLY A 59 -6.35 -8.89 1.15
C GLY A 59 -7.52 -7.92 0.95
N VAL A 60 -7.69 -6.90 1.81
CA VAL A 60 -8.81 -5.93 1.66
C VAL A 60 -8.64 -5.10 0.39
N PHE A 61 -7.41 -4.72 0.07
CA PHE A 61 -7.10 -3.97 -1.14
C PHE A 61 -7.55 -4.73 -2.41
N GLN A 62 -7.18 -6.00 -2.50
CA GLN A 62 -7.54 -6.90 -3.61
C GLN A 62 -9.06 -7.10 -3.68
N PHE A 63 -9.73 -7.15 -2.52
CA PHE A 63 -11.19 -7.24 -2.45
C PHE A 63 -11.86 -6.00 -3.06
N LEU A 64 -11.42 -4.80 -2.69
CA LEU A 64 -11.92 -3.54 -3.24
C LEU A 64 -11.71 -3.45 -4.76
N ASN A 65 -10.59 -3.99 -5.24
CA ASN A 65 -10.26 -4.03 -6.68
C ASN A 65 -10.86 -5.24 -7.41
N LYS A 66 -11.87 -5.90 -6.83
CA LYS A 66 -12.61 -7.04 -7.41
C LYS A 66 -11.75 -8.29 -7.70
N LYS A 67 -10.53 -8.37 -7.15
CA LYS A 67 -9.65 -9.54 -7.20
C LYS A 67 -9.95 -10.48 -6.02
N ILE A 68 -11.17 -11.03 -5.99
CA ILE A 68 -11.70 -11.81 -4.84
C ILE A 68 -10.84 -13.04 -4.52
N ILE A 69 -10.40 -13.78 -5.54
CA ILE A 69 -9.58 -14.98 -5.35
C ILE A 69 -8.26 -14.61 -4.67
N LEU A 70 -7.59 -13.56 -5.14
CA LEU A 70 -6.31 -13.10 -4.57
C LEU A 70 -6.49 -12.59 -3.13
N SER A 71 -7.58 -11.87 -2.88
CA SER A 71 -7.95 -11.42 -1.52
C SER A 71 -8.08 -12.60 -0.56
N LEU A 72 -8.82 -13.65 -0.96
CA LEU A 72 -8.99 -14.85 -0.15
C LEU A 72 -7.65 -15.56 0.09
N VAL A 73 -6.78 -15.65 -0.92
CA VAL A 73 -5.44 -16.24 -0.78
C VAL A 73 -4.61 -15.46 0.25
N TYR A 74 -4.66 -14.13 0.21
CA TYR A 74 -3.89 -13.29 1.14
C TYR A 74 -4.41 -13.45 2.57
N LEU A 75 -5.74 -13.43 2.76
CA LEU A 75 -6.37 -13.66 4.06
C LEU A 75 -6.06 -15.06 4.63
N PHE A 76 -6.16 -16.10 3.80
CA PHE A 76 -5.87 -17.46 4.24
C PHE A 76 -4.40 -17.63 4.63
N SER A 77 -3.49 -17.12 3.79
CA SER A 77 -2.05 -17.29 3.99
C SER A 77 -1.54 -16.46 5.17
N PHE A 78 -2.12 -15.29 5.41
CA PHE A 78 -1.68 -14.40 6.47
C PHE A 78 -2.32 -14.70 7.84
N TYR A 79 -3.58 -15.16 7.89
CA TYR A 79 -4.25 -15.41 9.17
C TYR A 79 -4.53 -16.88 9.44
N ILE A 80 -5.19 -17.56 8.50
CA ILE A 80 -5.75 -18.88 8.79
C ILE A 80 -4.65 -19.93 8.91
N ILE A 81 -3.71 -19.98 7.95
CA ILE A 81 -2.61 -20.95 7.97
C ILE A 81 -1.74 -20.75 9.24
N PRO A 82 -1.29 -19.53 9.59
CA PRO A 82 -0.46 -19.32 10.76
C PRO A 82 -1.17 -19.64 12.08
N ILE A 83 -2.43 -19.23 12.24
CA ILE A 83 -3.22 -19.52 13.46
C ILE A 83 -3.41 -21.03 13.60
N PHE A 84 -3.84 -21.70 12.53
CA PHE A 84 -4.07 -23.14 12.56
C PHE A 84 -2.78 -23.90 12.85
N TYR A 85 -1.69 -23.51 12.19
CA TYR A 85 -0.39 -24.10 12.42
C TYR A 85 0.11 -23.85 13.84
N PHE A 86 -0.04 -22.65 14.38
CA PHE A 86 0.37 -22.34 15.76
C PHE A 86 -0.40 -23.17 16.79
N LEU A 87 -1.70 -23.35 16.61
CA LEU A 87 -2.51 -24.21 17.48
C LEU A 87 -2.04 -25.67 17.40
N PHE A 88 -1.81 -26.17 16.19
CA PHE A 88 -1.31 -27.53 15.95
C PHE A 88 0.10 -27.74 16.51
N PHE A 89 0.99 -26.77 16.29
CA PHE A 89 2.36 -26.76 16.77
C PHE A 89 2.39 -26.86 18.30
N ASN A 90 1.63 -26.01 18.99
CA ASN A 90 1.53 -26.06 20.45
C ASN A 90 0.93 -27.37 20.94
N TYR A 91 -0.10 -27.86 20.25
CA TYR A 91 -0.71 -29.13 20.62
C TYR A 91 0.29 -30.29 20.55
N ILE A 92 1.12 -30.34 19.51
CA ILE A 92 2.10 -31.42 19.31
C ILE A 92 3.33 -31.27 20.19
N ILE A 93 3.87 -30.06 20.32
CA ILE A 93 5.15 -29.86 21.02
C ILE A 93 5.06 -30.21 22.52
N ASN A 94 3.85 -30.05 23.08
CA ASN A 94 3.51 -30.38 24.46
C ASN A 94 3.24 -31.87 24.69
N GLN A 95 3.32 -32.72 23.66
CA GLN A 95 3.24 -34.17 23.83
C GLN A 95 4.60 -34.74 24.22
N ASP A 96 4.65 -35.44 25.35
CA ASP A 96 5.88 -35.97 25.94
C ASP A 96 6.55 -37.08 25.10
N TYR A 97 5.78 -37.76 24.26
CA TYR A 97 6.26 -38.87 23.43
C TYR A 97 6.83 -38.45 22.06
N MET A 98 6.88 -37.14 21.77
CA MET A 98 7.33 -36.67 20.46
C MET A 98 8.84 -36.74 20.29
N VAL A 99 9.28 -37.44 19.25
CA VAL A 99 10.68 -37.57 18.85
C VAL A 99 11.24 -36.19 18.49
N GLU A 100 12.46 -35.91 18.94
CA GLU A 100 13.13 -34.61 18.79
C GLU A 100 13.23 -34.14 17.33
N ASN A 101 13.47 -35.06 16.39
CA ASN A 101 13.48 -34.77 14.96
C ASN A 101 12.14 -34.20 14.45
N ILE A 102 11.01 -34.67 14.98
CA ILE A 102 9.68 -34.17 14.60
C ILE A 102 9.49 -32.75 15.13
N LYS A 103 9.92 -32.48 16.36
CA LYS A 103 9.90 -31.12 16.94
C LYS A 103 10.73 -30.15 16.10
N THR A 104 11.91 -30.57 15.66
CA THR A 104 12.78 -29.77 14.77
C THR A 104 12.12 -29.49 13.42
N MET A 105 11.50 -30.49 12.78
CA MET A 105 10.78 -30.28 11.51
C MET A 105 9.61 -29.30 11.66
N LEU A 106 8.86 -29.39 12.77
CA LEU A 106 7.79 -28.45 13.06
C LEU A 106 8.35 -27.03 13.27
N PHE A 107 9.48 -26.88 13.95
CA PHE A 107 10.10 -25.57 14.12
C PHE A 107 10.54 -24.95 12.78
N ILE A 108 11.10 -25.76 11.89
CA ILE A 108 11.47 -25.33 10.53
C ILE A 108 10.23 -24.88 9.74
N LEU A 109 9.15 -25.67 9.79
CA LEU A 109 7.88 -25.31 9.17
C LEU A 109 7.30 -23.99 9.73
N PHE A 110 7.42 -23.77 11.04
CA PHE A 110 7.02 -22.52 11.66
C PHE A 110 7.78 -21.30 11.08
N ILE A 111 9.10 -21.44 10.89
CA ILE A 111 9.92 -20.40 10.24
C ILE A 111 9.44 -20.13 8.82
N PHE A 112 9.15 -21.17 8.04
CA PHE A 112 8.62 -21.00 6.67
C PHE A 112 7.27 -20.27 6.65
N ILE A 113 6.41 -20.51 7.63
CA ILE A 113 5.11 -19.83 7.74
C ILE A 113 5.30 -18.34 8.04
N ILE A 114 6.21 -17.98 8.95
CA ILE A 114 6.54 -16.57 9.22
C ILE A 114 7.08 -15.87 7.96
N ILE A 115 7.96 -16.55 7.23
CA ILE A 115 8.50 -16.05 5.96
C ILE A 115 7.36 -15.82 4.97
N ASN A 116 6.44 -16.78 4.82
CA ASN A 116 5.29 -16.67 3.93
C ASN A 116 4.39 -15.48 4.30
N MET A 117 4.06 -15.29 5.58
CA MET A 117 3.30 -14.12 6.05
C MET A 117 3.97 -12.81 5.65
N THR A 118 5.29 -12.73 5.82
CA THR A 118 6.08 -11.54 5.48
C THR A 118 6.01 -11.25 3.98
N PHE A 119 6.12 -12.28 3.14
CA PHE A 119 5.97 -12.12 1.69
C PHE A 119 4.57 -11.64 1.30
N VAL A 120 3.52 -12.24 1.86
CA VAL A 120 2.13 -11.83 1.57
C VAL A 120 1.89 -10.38 1.98
N PHE A 121 2.40 -9.97 3.13
CA PHE A 121 2.31 -8.58 3.61
C PHE A 121 3.02 -7.59 2.68
N LEU A 122 4.26 -7.89 2.28
CA LEU A 122 5.01 -7.07 1.34
C LEU A 122 4.32 -6.99 -0.03
N SER A 123 3.84 -8.11 -0.56
CA SER A 123 3.08 -8.14 -1.82
C SER A 123 1.83 -7.27 -1.74
N ASN A 124 1.08 -7.33 -0.64
CA ASN A 124 -0.10 -6.51 -0.44
C ASN A 124 0.22 -5.00 -0.39
N ILE A 125 1.30 -4.61 0.29
CA ILE A 125 1.75 -3.20 0.32
C ILE A 125 2.21 -2.73 -1.06
N ILE A 126 3.00 -3.54 -1.77
CA ILE A 126 3.51 -3.20 -3.09
C ILE A 126 2.34 -3.03 -4.08
N GLU A 127 1.35 -3.92 -4.02
CA GLU A 127 0.14 -3.80 -4.84
C GLU A 127 -0.66 -2.55 -4.51
N ALA A 128 -0.89 -2.26 -3.22
CA ALA A 128 -1.58 -1.05 -2.79
C ALA A 128 -0.86 0.22 -3.28
N TYR A 129 0.48 0.24 -3.19
CA TYR A 129 1.28 1.39 -3.62
C TYR A 129 1.35 1.58 -5.14
N LYS A 130 1.20 0.51 -5.94
CA LYS A 130 1.29 0.59 -7.40
C LYS A 130 0.01 1.08 -8.07
N GLU A 131 -1.13 0.88 -7.40
CA GLU A 131 -2.46 1.18 -7.94
C GLU A 131 -3.05 2.49 -7.39
N ASP A 132 -2.41 3.12 -6.38
CA ASP A 132 -2.62 4.53 -5.93
C ASP A 132 -1.79 5.53 -6.76
#